data_AF-A0A660PNJ8-F1
#
_entry.id   AF-A0A660PNJ8-F1
#
_cell.length_a   1.000
_cell.length_b   1.000
_cell.length_c   1.000
_cell.angle_alpha   90.00
_cell.angle_beta   90.00
_cell.angle_gamma   90.00
#
_symmetry.space_group_name_H-M   'P 1'
#
loop_
_entity.id
_entity.type
_entity.pdbx_description
1 polymer ?
#
loop_
_entity_poly.entity_id
_entity_poly.type
_entity_poly.pdbx_seq_one_letter_code
_entity_poly.pdbx_strand_id
1 'polypeptide(L)'
;MPDNNERNRPIGIFDSGVGGLTVMAEVIRHLPNEDIVYFGDVGRFPYGGLSKETIIQFARQDIRFLLEHNVKYIIAACNSVSAVALDTVKKEFDIDILGVISP
;
A
#
# COMPACT_ATOMS: atom_id res chain seq x y z
N MET A 1 -20.41 15.73 10.78
CA MET A 1 -20.71 14.31 10.45
C MET A 1 -19.85 13.98 9.25
N PRO A 2 -18.86 13.08 9.33
CA PRO A 2 -18.10 12.69 8.15
C PRO A 2 -19.07 12.05 7.14
N ASP A 3 -18.90 12.41 5.87
CA ASP A 3 -19.78 12.01 4.78
C ASP A 3 -19.80 10.48 4.67
N ASN A 4 -20.98 9.89 4.49
CA ASN A 4 -21.17 8.43 4.49
C ASN A 4 -20.40 7.74 3.35
N ASN A 5 -19.99 8.53 2.36
CA ASN A 5 -19.19 8.12 1.21
C ASN A 5 -17.72 7.81 1.55
N GLU A 6 -17.14 8.42 2.60
CA GLU A 6 -15.74 8.16 2.96
C GLU A 6 -15.54 6.78 3.60
N ARG A 7 -16.57 6.24 4.25
CA ARG A 7 -16.52 4.91 4.88
C ARG A 7 -16.60 3.76 3.87
N ASN A 8 -17.13 3.98 2.68
CA ASN A 8 -17.28 2.96 1.65
C ASN A 8 -16.16 2.97 0.60
N ARG A 9 -15.13 3.79 0.80
CA ARG A 9 -13.94 3.78 -0.06
C ARG A 9 -13.12 2.51 0.15
N PRO A 10 -12.47 1.98 -0.89
CA PRO A 10 -11.68 0.77 -0.78
C PRO A 10 -10.40 0.95 0.04
N ILE A 11 -9.84 -0.17 0.51
CA ILE A 11 -8.49 -0.26 1.05
C ILE A 11 -7.54 -0.56 -0.11
N GLY A 12 -6.51 0.28 -0.28
CA GLY A 12 -5.44 0.05 -1.23
C GLY A 12 -4.38 -0.88 -0.64
N ILE A 13 -3.94 -1.86 -1.40
CA ILE A 13 -2.81 -2.74 -1.04
C ILE A 13 -1.83 -2.73 -2.19
N PHE A 14 -0.55 -2.48 -1.94
CA PHE A 14 0.47 -2.62 -2.99
C PHE A 14 1.66 -3.48 -2.55
N ASP A 15 2.23 -4.19 -3.52
CA ASP A 15 3.41 -5.03 -3.36
C ASP A 15 4.31 -4.95 -4.60
N SER A 16 5.60 -5.25 -4.46
CA SER A 16 6.53 -5.31 -5.60
C SER A 16 6.44 -6.60 -6.42
N GLY A 17 5.53 -7.52 -6.06
CA GLY A 17 5.35 -8.81 -6.70
C GLY A 17 3.98 -9.43 -6.39
N VAL A 18 3.96 -10.76 -6.23
CA VAL A 18 2.75 -11.52 -5.86
C VAL A 18 2.69 -11.88 -4.36
N GLY A 19 3.74 -11.54 -3.59
CA GLY A 19 3.85 -11.92 -2.17
C GLY A 19 2.76 -11.27 -1.33
N GLY A 20 2.38 -10.04 -1.67
CA GLY A 20 1.34 -9.27 -1.02
C GLY A 20 -0.07 -9.85 -1.13
N LEU A 21 -0.30 -10.87 -1.97
CA LEU A 21 -1.58 -11.59 -2.00
C LEU A 21 -1.86 -12.31 -0.68
N THR A 22 -0.83 -12.71 0.07
CA THR A 22 -0.99 -13.29 1.41
C THR A 22 -1.53 -12.26 2.41
N VAL A 23 -1.02 -11.03 2.35
CA VAL A 23 -1.52 -9.90 3.15
C VAL A 23 -2.96 -9.58 2.76
N MET A 24 -3.26 -9.52 1.46
CA MET A 24 -4.62 -9.32 0.97
C MET A 24 -5.59 -10.39 1.49
N ALA A 25 -5.19 -11.67 1.47
CA ALA A 25 -6.02 -12.76 1.97
C ALA A 25 -6.36 -12.59 3.46
N GLU A 26 -5.39 -12.19 4.29
CA GLU A 26 -5.64 -11.92 5.71
C GLU A 26 -6.50 -10.67 5.94
N VAL A 27 -6.36 -9.63 5.11
CA VAL A 27 -7.24 -8.45 5.15
C VAL A 27 -8.68 -8.85 4.85
N ILE A 28 -8.92 -9.59 3.77
CA ILE A 28 -10.26 -10.10 3.41
C ILE A 28 -10.84 -10.95 4.55
N ARG A 29 -10.02 -11.78 5.18
CA ARG A 29 -10.46 -12.67 6.26
C ARG A 29 -10.95 -11.91 7.50
N HIS A 30 -10.31 -10.79 7.86
CA HIS A 30 -10.68 -10.00 9.03
C HIS A 30 -11.64 -8.85 8.72
N LEU A 31 -11.65 -8.36 7.48
CA LEU A 31 -12.46 -7.26 6.99
C LEU A 31 -13.27 -7.71 5.76
N PRO A 32 -14.20 -8.67 5.90
CA PRO A 32 -14.90 -9.29 4.77
C PRO A 32 -15.86 -8.35 4.02
N ASN A 33 -16.17 -7.19 4.60
CA ASN A 33 -17.09 -6.19 4.03
C ASN A 33 -16.36 -5.00 3.41
N GLU A 34 -15.02 -5.04 3.35
CA GLU A 34 -14.22 -3.96 2.77
C GLU A 34 -13.87 -4.26 1.32
N ASP A 35 -14.04 -3.26 0.47
CA ASP A 35 -13.55 -3.33 -0.91
C ASP A 35 -12.04 -3.14 -0.93
N ILE A 36 -11.34 -3.88 -1.80
CA ILE A 36 -9.87 -3.87 -1.88
C ILE A 36 -9.42 -3.55 -3.30
N VAL A 37 -8.48 -2.61 -3.42
CA VAL A 37 -7.73 -2.35 -4.65
C VAL A 37 -6.32 -2.87 -4.44
N TYR A 38 -5.97 -3.95 -5.14
CA TYR A 38 -4.62 -4.53 -5.09
C TYR A 38 -3.80 -4.08 -6.30
N PHE A 39 -2.60 -3.56 -6.05
CA PHE A 39 -1.63 -3.17 -7.07
C PHE A 39 -0.31 -3.95 -6.90
N GLY A 40 0.01 -4.82 -7.84
CA GLY A 40 1.30 -5.50 -7.89
C GLY A 40 2.24 -4.84 -8.88
N ASP A 41 3.33 -4.20 -8.41
CA ASP A 41 4.37 -3.63 -9.26
C ASP A 41 5.37 -4.71 -9.74
N VAL A 42 4.82 -5.72 -10.44
CA VAL A 42 5.59 -6.86 -10.96
C VAL A 42 6.57 -6.44 -12.06
N GLY A 43 6.31 -5.31 -12.74
CA GLY A 43 7.14 -4.81 -13.83
C GLY A 43 8.52 -4.30 -13.38
N ARG A 44 8.68 -3.98 -12.09
CA ARG A 44 9.93 -3.45 -11.51
C ARG A 44 10.58 -4.43 -10.52
N PHE A 45 10.10 -5.67 -10.49
CA PHE A 45 10.64 -6.73 -9.66
C PHE A 45 12.04 -7.19 -10.14
N PRO A 46 12.97 -7.52 -9.25
CA PRO A 46 12.91 -7.42 -7.78
C PRO A 46 13.38 -6.05 -7.26
N TYR A 47 12.81 -5.59 -6.15
CA TYR A 47 13.28 -4.37 -5.45
C TYR A 47 14.59 -4.61 -4.67
N GLY A 48 15.00 -5.86 -4.51
CA GLY A 48 16.25 -6.22 -3.84
C GLY A 48 17.46 -5.68 -4.60
N GLY A 49 18.26 -4.85 -3.92
CA GLY A 49 19.48 -4.24 -4.49
C GLY A 49 19.30 -2.84 -5.09
N LEU A 50 18.08 -2.29 -5.06
CA LEU A 50 17.84 -0.90 -5.44
C LEU A 50 18.28 0.07 -4.32
N SER A 51 18.61 1.30 -4.70
CA SER A 51 18.91 2.35 -3.72
C SER A 51 17.66 2.74 -2.93
N LYS A 52 17.88 3.31 -1.74
CA LYS A 52 16.80 3.83 -0.89
C LYS A 52 15.93 4.84 -1.63
N GLU A 53 16.57 5.74 -2.39
CA GLU A 53 15.90 6.79 -3.15
C GLU A 53 14.97 6.20 -4.21
N THR A 54 15.42 5.16 -4.92
CA THR A 54 14.60 4.47 -5.93
C THR A 54 13.39 3.78 -5.30
N ILE A 55 13.57 3.07 -4.18
CA ILE A 55 12.46 2.41 -3.48
C ILE A 55 11.42 3.44 -3.00
N ILE A 56 11.86 4.58 -2.48
CA ILE A 56 10.96 5.68 -2.09
C ILE A 56 10.22 6.23 -3.31
N GLN A 57 10.89 6.42 -4.44
CA GLN A 57 10.25 6.90 -5.66
C GLN A 57 9.18 5.94 -6.18
N PHE A 58 9.45 4.63 -6.18
CA PHE A 58 8.46 3.63 -6.59
C PHE A 58 7.27 3.62 -5.63
N ALA A 59 7.51 3.57 -4.32
CA ALA A 59 6.44 3.64 -3.32
C ALA A 59 5.55 4.88 -3.51
N ARG A 60 6.12 6.05 -3.82
CA ARG A 60 5.33 7.26 -4.12
C ARG A 60 4.46 7.12 -5.37
N GLN A 61 4.94 6.45 -6.41
CA GLN A 61 4.18 6.23 -7.64
C GLN A 61 3.03 5.26 -7.37
N ASP A 62 3.30 4.18 -6.64
CA ASP A 62 2.31 3.16 -6.28
C ASP A 62 1.20 3.75 -5.40
N ILE A 63 1.57 4.58 -4.41
CA ILE A 63 0.62 5.31 -3.57
C ILE A 63 -0.23 6.27 -4.41
N ARG A 64 0.38 7.04 -5.31
CA ARG A 64 -0.37 7.96 -6.18
C ARG A 64 -1.37 7.21 -7.06
N PHE A 65 -0.98 6.07 -7.61
CA PHE A 65 -1.88 5.21 -8.38
C PHE A 65 -3.07 4.75 -7.53
N LEU A 66 -2.83 4.29 -6.29
CA LEU A 66 -3.94 3.89 -5.39
C LEU A 66 -4.85 5.07 -5.02
N LEU A 67 -4.31 6.27 -4.86
CA LEU A 67 -5.11 7.47 -4.60
C LEU A 67 -6.03 7.84 -5.77
N GLU A 68 -5.65 7.57 -7.02
CA GLU A 68 -6.53 7.73 -8.19
C GLU A 68 -7.75 6.79 -8.13
N HIS A 69 -7.62 5.66 -7.43
CA HIS A 69 -8.72 4.74 -7.12
C HIS A 69 -9.51 5.11 -5.87
N ASN A 70 -9.28 6.30 -5.31
CA ASN A 70 -10.08 6.89 -4.25
C ASN A 70 -10.10 6.03 -2.95
N VAL A 71 -8.98 5.38 -2.63
CA VAL A 71 -8.82 4.55 -1.43
C VAL A 71 -8.87 5.37 -0.14
N LYS A 72 -9.36 4.80 0.96
CA LYS A 72 -9.36 5.45 2.30
C LYS A 72 -8.16 5.09 3.17
N TYR A 73 -7.47 4.00 2.84
CA TYR A 73 -6.37 3.47 3.63
C TYR A 73 -5.41 2.71 2.69
N ILE A 74 -4.12 2.73 2.97
CA ILE A 74 -3.13 2.02 2.16
C ILE A 74 -2.32 1.04 3.00
N ILE A 75 -2.10 -0.17 2.50
CA ILE A 75 -1.23 -1.18 3.08
C ILE A 75 -0.06 -1.44 2.11
N ALA A 76 1.15 -1.12 2.55
CA ALA A 76 2.39 -1.46 1.87
C ALA A 76 2.78 -2.91 2.24
N ALA A 77 2.35 -3.86 1.42
CA ALA A 77 2.61 -5.29 1.64
C ALA A 77 4.04 -5.72 1.27
N CYS A 78 4.82 -4.86 0.62
CA CYS A 78 6.22 -5.10 0.30
C CYS A 78 7.14 -4.86 1.50
N ASN A 79 7.87 -5.89 1.94
CA ASN A 79 8.84 -5.78 3.03
C ASN A 79 9.91 -4.71 2.78
N SER A 80 10.44 -4.60 1.55
CA SER A 80 11.46 -3.61 1.21
C SER A 80 10.94 -2.18 1.36
N VAL A 81 9.71 -1.92 0.92
CA VAL A 81 9.06 -0.62 1.08
C VAL A 81 8.78 -0.34 2.55
N SER A 82 8.25 -1.34 3.28
CA SER A 82 7.97 -1.22 4.71
C SER A 82 9.23 -0.92 5.53
N ALA A 83 10.39 -1.45 5.13
CA ALA A 83 11.66 -1.25 5.84
C ALA A 83 12.32 0.10 5.52
N VAL A 84 12.21 0.57 4.27
CA VAL A 84 13.08 1.63 3.75
C VAL A 84 12.34 2.94 3.48
N ALA A 85 11.09 2.87 3.03
CA ALA A 85 10.34 4.01 2.49
C ALA A 85 9.14 4.44 3.33
N LEU A 86 8.62 3.57 4.21
CA LEU A 86 7.37 3.81 4.94
C LEU A 86 7.36 5.13 5.71
N ASP A 87 8.39 5.42 6.51
CA ASP A 87 8.46 6.66 7.31
C ASP A 87 8.54 7.92 6.46
N THR A 88 9.11 7.82 5.26
CA THR A 88 9.19 8.94 4.32
C THR A 88 7.83 9.20 3.70
N VAL A 89 7.19 8.17 3.15
CA VAL A 89 5.90 8.34 2.46
C VAL A 89 4.78 8.71 3.45
N LYS A 90 4.79 8.19 4.68
CA LYS A 90 3.84 8.58 5.74
C LYS A 90 3.84 10.08 6.06
N LYS A 91 4.95 10.78 5.83
CA LYS A 91 5.06 12.23 6.08
C LYS A 91 4.66 13.07 4.88
N GLU A 92 4.53 12.45 3.71
CA GLU A 92 4.28 13.12 2.44
C GLU A 92 2.83 13.02 1.97
N PHE A 93 2.09 12.04 2.47
CA PHE A 93 0.70 11.80 2.12
C PHE A 93 -0.18 11.93 3.36
N ASP A 94 -1.34 12.57 3.22
CA ASP A 94 -2.32 12.77 4.30
C ASP A 94 -3.17 11.52 4.60
N ILE A 95 -3.00 10.45 3.81
CA ILE A 95 -3.70 9.17 4.00
C ILE A 95 -2.94 8.26 4.97
N ASP A 96 -3.67 7.48 5.74
CA ASP A 96 -3.07 6.47 6.61
C ASP A 96 -2.45 5.33 5.79
N ILE A 97 -1.17 5.05 6.06
CA ILE A 97 -0.38 4.00 5.40
C ILE A 97 0.13 3.02 6.45
N LEU A 98 -0.13 1.72 6.30
CA LEU A 98 0.41 0.66 7.15
C LEU A 98 1.50 -0.12 6.42
N GLY A 99 2.55 -0.50 7.12
CA GLY A 99 3.56 -1.43 6.63
C GLY A 99 3.46 -2.78 7.33
N VAL A 100 4.10 -3.80 6.78
CA VAL A 100 4.02 -5.18 7.30
C VAL A 100 5.11 -5.53 8.33
N ILE A 101 6.11 -4.67 8.54
CA ILE A 101 7.22 -4.94 9.50
C ILE A 101 6.90 -4.53 10.93
N SER A 102 6.14 -3.45 11.13
CA SER A 102 5.67 -3.02 12.45
C SER A 102 4.14 -3.00 12.41
N PRO A 103 3.46 -3.82 13.24
CA PRO A 103 2.00 -3.78 13.40
C PRO A 103 1.52 -2.43 13.96
#